data_AF-A0A9P0JMM8-F1
#
_entry.id   AF-A0A9P0JMM8-F1
#
_cell.length_a   1.000
_cell.length_b   1.000
_cell.length_c   1.000
_cell.angle_alpha   90.00
_cell.angle_beta   90.00
_cell.angle_gamma   90.00
#
_symmetry.space_group_name_H-M   'P 1'
#
loop_
_entity.id
_entity.type
_entity.pdbx_description
1 polymer ?
#
loop_
_entity_poly.entity_id
_entity_poly.type
_entity_poly.pdbx_seq_one_letter_code
_entity_poly.pdbx_strand_id
1 'polypeptide(L)'
;MKNRVSKFSIIHVYFQNRPSYFFRTFTKMPSDHYMVEAKILLDCASDDIPRADEIRTIIKDIWDIRMSKIRTSVNKLIKNADSYAGLDNLTVMEINSIRPILPHALDQIYRIKASKKLRVPSQNSTTFHTSSRPSTSFSS
;
A
#
# COMPACT_ATOMS: atom_id res chain seq x y z
N MET A 1 3.43 28.61 -16.53
CA MET A 1 3.35 27.78 -15.31
C MET A 1 2.03 27.01 -15.15
N LYS A 2 1.31 26.67 -16.24
CA LYS A 2 -0.07 26.11 -16.19
C LYS A 2 -0.22 24.62 -16.59
N ASN A 3 0.84 23.95 -17.06
CA ASN A 3 0.72 22.60 -17.64
C ASN A 3 0.92 21.42 -16.68
N ARG A 4 1.51 21.63 -15.48
CA ARG A 4 1.73 20.51 -14.53
C ARG A 4 0.53 20.21 -13.65
N VAL A 5 -0.25 21.24 -13.29
CA VAL A 5 -1.44 21.07 -12.42
C VAL A 5 -2.59 20.35 -13.15
N SER A 6 -2.73 20.58 -14.46
CA SER A 6 -3.75 19.93 -15.30
C SER A 6 -3.46 18.44 -15.53
N LYS A 7 -2.20 18.04 -15.76
CA LYS A 7 -1.83 16.61 -15.92
C LYS A 7 -2.06 15.79 -14.65
N PHE A 8 -1.76 16.35 -13.47
CA PHE A 8 -2.07 15.67 -12.19
C PHE A 8 -3.58 15.51 -11.99
N SER A 9 -4.40 16.50 -12.35
CA SER A 9 -5.86 16.42 -12.26
C SER A 9 -6.43 15.39 -13.23
N ILE A 10 -5.94 15.35 -14.47
CA ILE A 10 -6.35 14.36 -15.48
C ILE A 10 -5.98 12.94 -15.01
N ILE A 11 -4.75 12.68 -14.57
CA ILE A 11 -4.35 11.33 -14.09
C ILE A 11 -5.20 10.90 -12.88
N HIS A 12 -5.52 11.83 -11.97
CA HIS A 12 -6.33 11.54 -10.78
C HIS A 12 -7.81 11.27 -11.13
N VAL A 13 -8.38 12.02 -12.08
CA VAL A 13 -9.77 11.88 -12.55
C VAL A 13 -9.96 10.60 -13.38
N TYR A 14 -8.97 10.22 -14.21
CA TYR A 14 -9.00 8.97 -14.98
C TYR A 14 -8.90 7.72 -14.10
N PHE A 15 -8.30 7.82 -12.92
CA PHE A 15 -8.16 6.68 -12.00
C PHE A 15 -9.40 6.45 -11.13
N GLN A 16 -10.18 7.50 -10.83
CA GLN A 16 -11.42 7.36 -10.04
C GLN A 16 -12.63 6.82 -10.82
N ASN A 17 -12.64 6.89 -12.15
CA ASN A 17 -13.82 6.55 -12.96
C ASN A 17 -13.66 5.29 -13.85
N ARG A 18 -12.65 4.45 -13.64
CA ARG A 18 -12.55 3.19 -14.41
C ARG A 18 -13.42 2.09 -13.80
N PRO A 19 -14.22 1.39 -14.63
CA PRO A 19 -15.02 0.26 -14.16
C PRO A 19 -14.14 -0.85 -13.56
N SER A 20 -14.63 -1.44 -12.48
CA SER A 20 -13.94 -2.35 -11.54
C SER A 20 -13.32 -3.62 -12.14
N TYR A 21 -13.53 -3.89 -13.43
CA TYR A 21 -13.17 -5.13 -14.10
C TYR A 21 -11.91 -5.04 -14.98
N PHE A 22 -11.43 -3.84 -15.34
CA PHE A 22 -10.51 -3.79 -16.49
C PHE A 22 -9.06 -4.20 -16.22
N PHE A 23 -8.50 -4.12 -15.01
CA PHE A 23 -7.22 -4.82 -14.72
C PHE A 23 -7.02 -5.06 -13.22
N ARG A 24 -7.39 -6.24 -12.73
CA ARG A 24 -7.07 -6.68 -11.37
C ARG A 24 -5.56 -6.83 -11.13
N THR A 25 -4.76 -7.02 -12.18
CA THR A 25 -3.33 -7.40 -12.14
C THR A 25 -2.45 -6.45 -12.97
N PHE A 26 -1.13 -6.43 -12.73
CA PHE A 26 -0.21 -5.64 -13.54
C PHE A 26 0.05 -6.32 -14.90
N THR A 27 0.14 -5.52 -15.95
CA THR A 27 0.51 -6.00 -17.29
C THR A 27 2.02 -6.26 -17.33
N LYS A 28 2.45 -7.37 -17.95
CA LYS A 28 3.87 -7.67 -18.17
C LYS A 28 4.51 -6.59 -19.05
N MET A 29 5.66 -6.08 -18.60
CA MET A 29 6.44 -5.11 -19.37
C MET A 29 7.35 -5.82 -20.38
N PRO A 30 7.72 -5.14 -21.48
CA PRO A 30 8.61 -5.72 -22.49
C PRO A 30 9.96 -6.19 -21.91
N SER A 31 10.49 -5.45 -20.93
CA SER A 31 11.67 -5.79 -20.14
C SER A 31 11.39 -5.57 -18.66
N ASP A 32 11.99 -6.39 -17.81
CA ASP A 32 11.97 -6.23 -16.35
C ASP A 32 12.72 -4.96 -15.88
N HIS A 33 13.55 -4.39 -16.76
CA HIS A 33 14.38 -3.21 -16.52
C HIS A 33 14.04 -2.02 -17.43
N TYR A 34 12.84 -2.01 -18.05
CA TYR A 34 12.46 -1.03 -19.07
C TYR A 34 12.74 0.43 -18.69
N MET A 35 12.54 0.80 -17.41
CA MET A 35 12.82 2.16 -16.91
C MET A 35 14.29 2.53 -16.96
N VAL A 36 15.18 1.59 -16.61
CA VAL A 36 16.62 1.82 -16.59
C VAL A 36 17.16 1.85 -18.01
N GLU A 37 16.77 0.86 -18.82
CA GLU A 37 17.14 0.76 -20.23
C GLU A 37 16.72 2.02 -21.00
N ALA A 38 15.45 2.40 -20.90
CA ALA A 38 14.95 3.58 -21.60
C ALA A 38 15.58 4.87 -21.10
N LYS A 39 15.86 4.98 -19.80
CA LYS A 39 16.56 6.16 -19.27
C LYS A 39 17.96 6.28 -19.88
N ILE A 40 18.76 5.22 -19.83
CA ILE A 40 20.12 5.24 -20.37
C ILE A 40 20.11 5.55 -21.87
N LEU A 41 19.25 4.89 -22.64
CA LEU A 41 19.16 5.08 -24.08
C LEU A 41 18.70 6.51 -24.45
N LEU A 42 17.64 7.00 -23.81
CA LEU A 42 17.06 8.32 -24.13
C LEU A 42 17.84 9.49 -23.52
N ASP A 43 18.77 9.24 -22.59
CA ASP A 43 19.67 10.26 -22.04
C ASP A 43 20.99 10.34 -22.84
N CYS A 44 21.51 9.20 -23.33
CA CYS A 44 22.82 9.15 -24.01
C CYS A 44 22.76 9.14 -25.54
N ALA A 45 21.70 8.61 -26.14
CA ALA A 45 21.61 8.36 -27.60
C ALA A 45 20.27 8.84 -28.18
N SER A 46 19.74 9.97 -27.68
CA SER A 46 18.42 10.47 -28.09
C SER A 46 18.36 10.94 -29.54
N ASP A 47 19.49 11.36 -30.10
CA ASP A 47 19.66 11.78 -31.50
C ASP A 47 19.51 10.63 -32.49
N ASP A 48 19.89 9.41 -32.08
CA ASP A 48 19.71 8.18 -32.86
C ASP A 48 18.29 7.59 -32.76
N ILE A 49 17.45 8.09 -31.86
CA ILE A 49 16.13 7.53 -31.56
C ILE A 49 15.02 8.44 -32.11
N PRO A 50 14.23 7.97 -33.11
CA PRO A 50 13.14 8.77 -33.64
C PRO A 50 12.06 9.02 -32.57
N ARG A 51 11.64 10.28 -32.42
CA ARG A 51 10.61 10.72 -31.46
C ARG A 51 10.97 10.43 -30.00
N ALA A 52 12.25 10.54 -29.63
CA ALA A 52 12.74 10.31 -28.27
C ALA A 52 11.94 11.04 -27.16
N ASP A 53 11.50 12.28 -27.40
CA ASP A 53 10.70 13.05 -26.44
C ASP A 53 9.30 12.48 -26.20
N GLU A 54 8.66 11.96 -27.26
CA GLU A 54 7.37 11.30 -27.17
C GLU A 54 7.49 10.00 -26.37
N ILE A 55 8.51 9.19 -26.69
CA ILE A 55 8.82 7.95 -25.97
C ILE A 55 9.08 8.26 -24.48
N ARG A 56 9.87 9.29 -24.18
CA ARG A 56 10.13 9.72 -22.79
C ARG A 56 8.86 10.09 -22.05
N THR A 57 7.90 10.70 -22.74
CA THR A 57 6.59 11.06 -22.16
C THR A 57 5.75 9.82 -21.89
N ILE A 58 5.64 8.91 -22.87
CA ILE A 58 4.88 7.66 -22.72
C ILE A 58 5.41 6.80 -21.57
N ILE A 59 6.74 6.68 -21.44
CA ILE A 59 7.37 5.89 -20.38
C ILE A 59 7.06 6.48 -18.99
N LYS A 60 7.09 7.82 -18.86
CA LYS A 60 6.69 8.51 -17.63
C LYS A 60 5.21 8.26 -17.30
N ASP A 61 4.33 8.37 -18.30
CA ASP A 61 2.90 8.15 -18.10
C ASP A 61 2.61 6.70 -17.66
N ILE A 62 3.29 5.71 -18.24
CA ILE A 62 3.22 4.29 -17.82
C ILE A 62 3.68 4.14 -16.37
N TRP A 63 4.84 4.71 -16.01
CA TRP A 63 5.35 4.67 -14.64
C TRP A 63 4.35 5.28 -13.64
N ASP A 64 3.81 6.45 -13.94
CA ASP A 64 2.87 7.15 -13.05
C ASP A 64 1.57 6.35 -12.85
N ILE A 65 1.03 5.77 -13.93
CA ILE A 65 -0.14 4.89 -13.88
C ILE A 65 0.14 3.66 -13.00
N ARG A 66 1.27 3.00 -13.22
CA ARG A 66 1.61 1.79 -12.49
C ARG A 66 1.90 2.08 -11.02
N MET A 67 2.57 3.20 -10.70
CA MET A 67 2.80 3.63 -9.32
C MET A 67 1.50 4.02 -8.61
N SER A 68 0.55 4.64 -9.32
CA SER A 68 -0.80 4.91 -8.80
C SER A 68 -1.55 3.61 -8.48
N LYS A 69 -1.41 2.62 -9.35
CA LYS A 69 -1.97 1.28 -9.14
C LYS A 69 -1.36 0.59 -7.92
N ILE A 70 -0.03 0.64 -7.74
CA ILE A 70 0.66 0.10 -6.55
C ILE A 70 0.11 0.73 -5.27
N ARG A 71 0.01 2.06 -5.21
CA ARG A 71 -0.55 2.76 -4.03
C ARG A 71 -1.97 2.28 -3.70
N THR A 72 -2.81 2.11 -4.73
CA THR A 72 -4.18 1.62 -4.55
C THR A 72 -4.22 0.16 -4.12
N SER A 73 -3.35 -0.70 -4.69
CA SER A 73 -3.22 -2.10 -4.30
C SER A 73 -2.75 -2.25 -2.85
N VAL A 74 -1.76 -1.47 -2.43
CA VAL A 74 -1.30 -1.42 -1.03
C VAL A 74 -2.41 -0.96 -0.08
N ASN A 75 -3.16 0.09 -0.44
CA ASN A 75 -4.29 0.55 0.37
C ASN A 75 -5.35 -0.55 0.55
N LYS A 76 -5.63 -1.33 -0.51
CA LYS A 76 -6.53 -2.48 -0.44
C LYS A 76 -5.96 -3.60 0.45
N LEU A 77 -4.67 -3.89 0.36
CA LEU A 77 -3.98 -4.88 1.21
C LEU A 77 -4.08 -4.53 2.70
N ILE A 78 -3.89 -3.25 3.05
CA ILE A 78 -3.96 -2.80 4.45
C ILE A 78 -5.38 -2.96 5.03
N LYS A 79 -6.39 -2.62 4.22
CA LYS A 79 -7.81 -2.68 4.60
C LYS A 79 -8.35 -4.11 4.65
N ASN A 80 -8.01 -4.92 3.64
CA ASN A 80 -8.51 -6.28 3.47
C ASN A 80 -7.30 -7.23 3.39
N ALA A 81 -6.88 -7.76 4.54
CA ALA A 81 -5.68 -8.59 4.64
C ALA A 81 -5.72 -9.86 3.77
N ASP A 82 -6.92 -10.38 3.47
CA ASP A 82 -7.12 -11.61 2.68
C ASP A 82 -7.12 -11.35 1.16
N SER A 83 -7.01 -10.09 0.73
CA SER A 83 -6.95 -9.74 -0.68
C SER A 83 -5.51 -9.81 -1.18
N TYR A 84 -5.02 -11.02 -1.49
CA TYR A 84 -3.79 -11.24 -2.26
C TYR A 84 -4.01 -10.68 -3.67
N ALA A 85 -3.90 -9.37 -3.83
CA ALA A 85 -4.12 -8.69 -5.09
C ALA A 85 -2.89 -8.90 -5.97
N GLY A 86 -2.97 -9.83 -6.93
CA GLY A 86 -1.93 -10.24 -7.87
C GLY A 86 -0.88 -9.16 -8.17
N LEU A 87 0.24 -9.28 -7.45
CA LEU A 87 1.46 -8.48 -7.58
C LEU A 87 2.38 -9.03 -8.68
N ASP A 88 1.87 -9.96 -9.49
CA ASP A 88 2.57 -10.47 -10.66
C ASP A 88 2.88 -9.34 -11.62
N ASN A 89 3.99 -9.45 -12.34
CA ASN A 89 4.44 -8.47 -13.34
C ASN A 89 4.78 -7.08 -12.80
N LEU A 90 5.14 -6.97 -11.52
CA LEU A 90 5.88 -5.82 -11.01
C LEU A 90 7.35 -5.90 -11.45
N THR A 91 7.88 -4.77 -11.89
CA THR A 91 9.29 -4.65 -12.27
C THR A 91 10.16 -4.32 -11.04
N VAL A 92 11.46 -4.58 -11.14
CA VAL A 92 12.40 -4.38 -10.04
C VAL A 92 12.41 -2.92 -9.56
N MET A 93 12.35 -1.97 -10.48
CA MET A 93 12.32 -0.53 -10.17
C MET A 93 11.10 -0.14 -9.34
N GLU A 94 9.94 -0.73 -9.65
CA GLU A 94 8.71 -0.45 -8.92
C GLU A 94 8.77 -1.01 -7.50
N ILE A 95 9.24 -2.25 -7.35
CA ILE A 95 9.45 -2.89 -6.04
C ILE A 95 10.42 -2.04 -5.20
N ASN A 96 11.53 -1.60 -5.79
CA ASN A 96 12.54 -0.81 -5.10
C ASN A 96 12.01 0.56 -4.64
N SER A 97 11.07 1.16 -5.38
CA SER A 97 10.49 2.46 -5.01
C SER A 97 9.66 2.44 -3.71
N ILE A 98 9.08 1.28 -3.35
CA ILE A 98 8.23 1.13 -2.16
C ILE A 98 8.91 0.38 -1.01
N ARG A 99 9.99 -0.35 -1.30
CA ARG A 99 10.75 -1.16 -0.34
C ARG A 99 11.16 -0.43 0.94
N PRO A 100 11.58 0.86 0.91
CA PRO A 100 12.03 1.53 2.14
C PRO A 100 10.94 1.76 3.18
N ILE A 101 9.66 1.76 2.80
CA ILE A 101 8.55 2.15 3.69
C ILE A 101 7.59 0.99 3.93
N LEU A 102 7.20 0.29 2.88
CA LEU A 102 6.08 -0.64 2.93
C LEU A 102 6.27 -1.78 3.94
N PRO A 103 7.40 -2.51 3.97
CA PRO A 103 7.59 -3.61 4.93
C PRO A 103 7.54 -3.14 6.38
N HIS A 104 8.18 -2.01 6.69
CA HIS A 104 8.18 -1.45 8.04
C HIS A 104 6.79 -1.00 8.48
N ALA A 105 6.03 -0.34 7.60
CA ALA A 105 4.66 0.06 7.90
C ALA A 105 3.75 -1.16 8.16
N LEU A 106 3.89 -2.21 7.34
CA LEU A 106 3.13 -3.45 7.51
C LEU A 106 3.47 -4.18 8.81
N ASP A 107 4.75 -4.22 9.21
CA ASP A 107 5.17 -4.78 10.51
C ASP A 107 4.50 -4.05 11.68
N GLN A 108 4.50 -2.71 11.67
CA GLN A 108 3.84 -1.92 12.71
C GLN A 108 2.32 -2.19 12.75
N ILE A 109 1.67 -2.21 11.58
CA ILE A 109 0.24 -2.53 11.48
C ILE A 109 -0.04 -3.93 12.03
N TYR A 110 0.82 -4.91 11.71
CA TYR A 110 0.71 -6.28 12.19
C TYR A 110 0.81 -6.35 13.71
N ARG A 111 1.83 -5.71 14.31
CA ARG A 111 2.02 -5.66 15.77
C ARG A 111 0.84 -5.01 16.50
N ILE A 112 0.28 -3.94 15.93
CA ILE A 112 -0.92 -3.27 16.47
C ILE A 112 -2.17 -4.16 16.39
N LYS A 113 -2.35 -4.90 15.28
CA LYS A 113 -3.47 -5.85 15.14
C LYS A 113 -3.32 -7.03 16.11
N ALA A 114 -2.10 -7.56 16.28
CA ALA A 114 -1.81 -8.66 17.20
C ALA A 114 -2.05 -8.27 18.67
N SER A 115 -1.62 -7.09 19.10
CA SER A 115 -1.84 -6.61 20.48
C SER A 115 -3.32 -6.42 20.81
N LYS A 116 -4.14 -5.97 19.85
CA LYS A 116 -5.60 -5.91 20.01
C LYS A 116 -6.23 -7.30 20.19
N LYS A 117 -5.75 -8.33 19.48
CA LYS A 117 -6.26 -9.70 19.61
C LYS A 117 -5.94 -10.32 20.97
N LEU A 118 -4.82 -9.94 21.58
CA LEU A 118 -4.38 -10.44 22.90
C LEU A 118 -5.10 -9.77 24.08
N ARG A 119 -5.74 -8.60 23.89
CA ARG A 119 -6.65 -8.00 24.88
C ARG A 119 -8.00 -8.72 24.86
N VAL A 120 -8.05 -9.90 25.47
CA VAL A 120 -9.32 -10.53 25.90
C VAL A 120 -9.96 -9.61 26.96
N PRO A 121 -11.27 -9.31 26.90
CA PRO A 121 -11.91 -8.54 27.96
C PRO A 121 -11.79 -9.32 29.27
N SER A 122 -11.17 -8.72 30.28
CA SER A 122 -11.25 -9.22 31.65
C SER A 122 -12.71 -9.11 32.13
N GLN A 123 -13.50 -10.14 31.91
CA GLN A 123 -14.75 -10.33 32.64
C GLN A 123 -14.43 -10.73 34.09
N ASN A 124 -15.20 -10.15 35.00
CA ASN A 124 -15.42 -10.55 36.41
C ASN A 124 -14.76 -9.66 37.48
N SER A 125 -15.33 -8.48 37.69
CA SER A 125 -15.38 -7.90 39.04
C SER A 125 -16.39 -8.68 39.88
N THR A 126 -15.91 -9.71 40.59
CA THR A 126 -16.68 -10.43 41.61
C THR A 126 -17.00 -9.53 42.80
N THR A 127 -18.28 -9.54 43.16
CA THR A 127 -18.97 -8.88 44.27
C THR A 127 -18.26 -9.01 45.62
N PHE A 128 -17.99 -7.89 46.30
CA PHE A 128 -17.65 -7.87 47.72
C PHE A 128 -18.93 -7.66 48.54
N HIS A 129 -19.48 -8.73 49.12
CA HIS A 129 -20.44 -8.63 50.22
C HIS A 129 -19.67 -8.66 51.55
N THR A 130 -19.64 -7.52 52.25
CA THR A 130 -19.17 -7.45 53.63
C THR A 130 -20.32 -7.87 54.55
N SER A 131 -20.39 -9.13 54.96
CA SER A 131 -21.24 -9.52 56.09
C SER A 131 -20.48 -9.28 57.39
N SER A 132 -20.89 -8.25 58.11
CA SER A 132 -20.52 -7.97 59.50
C SER A 132 -20.97 -9.14 60.38
N ARG A 133 -20.00 -9.85 60.98
CA ARG A 133 -20.27 -10.90 61.98
C ARG A 133 -20.33 -10.24 63.37
N PRO A 134 -21.42 -10.37 64.14
CA PRO A 134 -21.44 -9.90 65.52
C PRO A 134 -20.54 -10.79 66.37
N SER A 135 -19.65 -10.15 67.12
CA SER A 135 -18.91 -10.72 68.23
C SER A 135 -19.86 -11.12 69.36
N THR A 136 -19.81 -12.37 69.80
CA THR A 136 -20.33 -12.78 71.11
C THR A 136 -19.27 -13.53 71.88
N SER A 137 -19.22 -13.18 73.14
CA SER A 137 -18.20 -13.35 74.15
C SER A 137 -18.11 -14.75 74.77
N PHE A 138 -16.92 -14.99 75.34
CA PHE A 138 -16.55 -15.93 76.39
C PHE A 138 -17.64 -16.25 77.44
N SER A 139 -17.69 -17.51 77.86
CA SER A 139 -18.05 -17.94 79.23
C SER A 139 -17.31 -19.24 79.57
N SER A 140 -16.91 -19.32 80.84
CA SER A 140 -15.92 -20.17 81.51
C SER A 140 -16.04 -21.69 81.37
#